data_AF-A0AAD7HUU7-F1
#
_entry.id   AF-A0AAD7HUU7-F1
#
_cell.length_a   1.000
_cell.length_b   1.000
_cell.length_c   1.000
_cell.angle_alpha   90.00
_cell.angle_beta   90.00
_cell.angle_gamma   90.00
#
_symmetry.space_group_name_H-M   'P 1'
#
loop_
_entity.id
_entity.type
_entity.pdbx_description
1 polymer ?
#
loop_
_entity_poly.entity_id
_entity_poly.type
_entity_poly.pdbx_seq_one_letter_code
_entity_poly.pdbx_strand_id
1 'polypeptide(L)'
;MKSLTLLSLLPAVLAFPRNPILTRRDDPTPTTTEVQDGQTGTLIAIPPQPTETGLKQIPDADHPFIAPGPDDQRGPAMNTLANHGYIPRNGVASFEQITVAVMEAFNLDFTMGANMAATNMLTRGNPFIDLVSIGGVSPLVPPLPGQIDGVVTGGIAKHGRFEGDASMTRADAFIGDNRDFQDLLYDLDLLQLGKFGDDGPDGPSTVFNVETLIGMKKQNIMMDQAANPMFEFAARRMNGAYLQMVQGLNLRHHQASDSSYHRLVISLPLCVSLKFKEKKTGSFFRNQTFPQNWFRAASPVTGANTGAIQAQIMAAIPTQPGRNNDQGIYVADPLPPAPFNSSFGCFAYYDQAANTPGVLVNTTGIFQDNVQLLAGIQFQAAAANPGCTQPILPFGPARV
;
A
#
# COMPACT_ATOMS: atom_id res chain seq x y z
N MET A 1 -36.78 5.14 -47.32
CA MET A 1 -35.87 4.04 -46.91
C MET A 1 -34.46 4.64 -46.87
N LYS A 2 -33.71 4.71 -45.78
CA LYS A 2 -33.79 4.12 -44.43
C LYS A 2 -33.41 5.21 -43.41
N SER A 3 -34.19 5.32 -42.33
CA SER A 3 -33.90 6.17 -41.17
C SER A 3 -32.78 5.52 -40.37
N LEU A 4 -31.72 6.29 -40.05
CA LEU A 4 -30.61 5.83 -39.20
C LEU A 4 -30.94 6.19 -37.76
N THR A 5 -31.45 5.21 -37.00
CA THR A 5 -31.77 5.37 -35.59
C THR A 5 -30.46 5.45 -34.80
N LEU A 6 -30.15 6.62 -34.24
CA LEU A 6 -29.04 6.81 -33.32
C LEU A 6 -29.40 6.15 -31.98
N LEU A 7 -28.90 4.94 -31.74
CA LEU A 7 -29.05 4.26 -30.45
C LEU A 7 -28.07 4.91 -29.47
N SER A 8 -28.55 5.80 -28.62
CA SER A 8 -27.77 6.36 -27.52
C SER A 8 -27.41 5.25 -26.53
N LEU A 9 -26.15 4.80 -26.56
CA LEU A 9 -25.54 4.03 -25.48
C LEU A 9 -25.39 4.95 -24.27
N LEU A 10 -26.43 5.02 -23.44
CA LEU A 10 -26.30 5.51 -22.07
C LEU A 10 -25.24 4.66 -21.37
N PRO A 11 -24.26 5.26 -20.67
CA PRO A 11 -23.39 4.49 -19.79
C PRO A 11 -24.28 3.88 -18.71
N ALA A 12 -24.42 2.56 -18.74
CA ALA A 12 -24.97 1.84 -17.61
C ALA A 12 -24.00 2.08 -16.44
N VAL A 13 -24.33 3.05 -15.59
CA VAL A 13 -23.85 3.09 -14.22
C VAL A 13 -24.39 1.82 -13.58
N LEU A 14 -23.61 0.73 -13.67
CA LEU A 14 -23.81 -0.44 -12.85
C LEU A 14 -23.58 0.02 -11.43
N ALA A 15 -24.67 0.41 -10.76
CA ALA A 15 -24.70 0.50 -9.32
C ALA A 15 -24.25 -0.88 -8.81
N PHE A 16 -23.02 -0.93 -8.29
CA PHE A 16 -22.51 -2.12 -7.63
C PHE A 16 -23.56 -2.55 -6.58
N PRO A 17 -23.94 -3.84 -6.52
CA PRO A 17 -24.82 -4.31 -5.47
C PRO A 17 -24.19 -3.92 -4.12
N ARG A 18 -24.96 -3.19 -3.30
CA ARG A 18 -24.56 -2.73 -1.97
C ARG A 18 -24.04 -3.94 -1.19
N ASN A 19 -22.75 -3.95 -0.91
CA ASN A 19 -22.12 -5.00 -0.11
C ASN A 19 -22.70 -4.87 1.32
N PRO A 20 -23.41 -5.88 1.86
CA PRO A 20 -24.04 -5.78 3.18
C PRO A 20 -23.03 -5.60 4.33
N ILE A 21 -21.73 -5.78 4.06
CA ILE A 21 -20.64 -5.58 5.02
C ILE A 21 -20.30 -4.08 5.21
N LEU A 22 -20.63 -3.21 4.25
CA LEU A 22 -20.32 -1.77 4.33
C LEU A 22 -21.50 -0.92 4.83
N THR A 23 -22.65 -1.54 5.10
CA THR A 23 -23.79 -0.87 5.71
C THR A 23 -23.71 -1.00 7.22
N ARG A 24 -22.73 -0.35 7.86
CA ARG A 24 -22.99 0.03 9.25
C ARG A 24 -23.97 1.19 9.21
N ARG A 25 -25.22 0.83 9.51
CA ARG A 25 -26.32 1.75 9.80
C ARG A 25 -25.90 2.77 10.85
N ASP A 26 -26.64 3.86 10.87
CA ASP A 26 -26.75 4.86 11.93
C ASP A 26 -27.15 4.28 13.31
N ASP A 27 -26.66 3.08 13.67
CA ASP A 27 -26.84 2.52 15.00
C ASP A 27 -26.09 3.42 15.99
N PRO A 28 -26.75 3.83 17.09
CA PRO A 28 -26.15 4.69 18.08
C PRO A 28 -24.85 4.04 18.57
N THR A 29 -23.80 4.86 18.68
CA THR A 29 -22.51 4.51 19.24
C THR A 29 -22.72 3.58 20.45
N PRO A 30 -22.07 2.40 20.52
CA PRO A 30 -22.18 1.53 21.68
C PRO A 30 -21.91 2.38 22.93
N THR A 31 -22.92 2.52 23.79
CA THR A 31 -22.86 3.36 25.00
C THR A 31 -22.00 2.74 26.10
N THR A 32 -21.47 1.54 25.85
CA THR A 32 -20.62 0.79 26.76
C THR A 32 -19.18 0.79 26.26
N THR A 33 -18.30 1.42 27.04
CA THR A 33 -16.84 1.27 26.91
C THR A 33 -16.47 -0.20 27.08
N GLU A 34 -15.99 -0.84 26.01
CA GLU A 34 -15.49 -2.21 26.06
C GLU A 34 -14.03 -2.22 26.50
N VAL A 35 -13.68 -3.08 27.46
CA VAL A 35 -12.32 -3.25 27.95
C VAL A 35 -11.89 -4.70 27.84
N GLN A 36 -10.77 -4.96 27.16
CA GLN A 36 -10.14 -6.28 27.06
C GLN A 36 -8.64 -6.14 27.31
N ASP A 37 -8.07 -6.99 28.16
CA ASP A 37 -6.64 -6.99 28.51
C ASP A 37 -6.09 -5.60 28.90
N GLY A 38 -6.90 -4.80 29.61
CA GLY A 38 -6.54 -3.44 30.04
C GLY A 38 -6.57 -2.38 28.94
N GLN A 39 -7.02 -2.72 27.74
CA GLN A 39 -7.19 -1.82 26.60
C GLN A 39 -8.64 -1.39 26.48
N THR A 40 -8.88 -0.14 26.08
CA THR A 40 -10.22 0.38 25.78
C THR A 40 -10.48 0.30 24.29
N GLY A 41 -11.55 -0.41 23.91
CA GLY A 41 -11.93 -0.59 22.51
C GLY A 41 -12.35 0.74 21.86
N THR A 42 -11.90 0.95 20.63
CA THR A 42 -12.26 2.10 19.79
C THR A 42 -12.91 1.59 18.50
N LEU A 43 -14.10 2.08 18.20
CA LEU A 43 -14.83 1.70 17.01
C LEU A 43 -14.22 2.35 15.78
N ILE A 44 -13.87 1.55 14.77
CA ILE A 44 -13.39 2.05 13.49
C ILE A 44 -14.56 2.63 12.70
N ALA A 45 -14.38 3.83 12.17
CA ALA A 45 -15.35 4.52 11.33
C ALA A 45 -14.82 4.68 9.91
N ILE A 46 -15.74 4.75 8.95
CA ILE A 46 -15.39 5.16 7.59
C ILE A 46 -15.24 6.68 7.57
N PRO A 47 -14.05 7.23 7.23
CA PRO A 47 -13.89 8.66 7.16
C PRO A 47 -14.70 9.25 5.99
N PRO A 48 -15.10 10.53 6.09
CA PRO A 48 -15.76 11.22 4.97
C PRO A 48 -14.83 11.26 3.76
N GLN A 49 -15.41 11.12 2.57
CA GLN A 49 -14.66 11.23 1.32
C GLN A 49 -14.42 12.72 0.98
N PRO A 50 -13.25 13.08 0.44
CA PRO A 50 -12.95 14.46 0.06
C PRO A 50 -13.87 14.92 -1.07
N THR A 51 -14.39 16.15 -0.97
CA THR A 51 -15.15 16.79 -2.05
C THR A 51 -14.23 17.39 -3.12
N GLU A 52 -13.05 17.86 -2.70
CA GLU A 52 -12.02 18.40 -3.58
C GLU A 52 -11.01 17.32 -3.94
N THR A 53 -11.03 16.86 -5.19
CA THR A 53 -10.13 15.81 -5.71
C THR A 53 -9.24 16.30 -6.85
N GLY A 54 -9.25 17.61 -7.11
CA GLY A 54 -8.40 18.24 -8.10
C GLY A 54 -6.93 18.34 -7.68
N LEU A 55 -6.14 18.90 -8.58
CA LEU A 55 -4.73 19.21 -8.37
C LEU A 55 -4.59 20.15 -7.15
N LYS A 56 -3.75 19.77 -6.19
CA LYS A 56 -3.44 20.54 -4.98
C LYS A 56 -1.95 20.48 -4.69
N GLN A 57 -1.35 21.62 -4.32
CA GLN A 57 0.03 21.68 -3.88
C GLN A 57 0.17 21.02 -2.52
N ILE A 58 1.18 20.15 -2.38
CA ILE A 58 1.44 19.40 -1.15
C ILE A 58 2.97 19.35 -0.94
N PRO A 59 3.47 19.50 0.29
CA PRO A 59 2.74 19.90 1.48
C PRO A 59 2.19 21.32 1.34
N ASP A 60 1.06 21.57 1.99
CA ASP A 60 0.58 22.93 2.23
C ASP A 60 1.23 23.52 3.51
N ALA A 61 0.89 24.77 3.83
CA ALA A 61 1.52 25.51 4.93
C ALA A 61 1.31 24.87 6.31
N ASP A 62 0.24 24.08 6.48
CA ASP A 62 -0.09 23.40 7.74
C ASP A 62 0.67 22.07 7.89
N HIS A 63 1.35 21.62 6.84
CA HIS A 63 2.07 20.35 6.78
C HIS A 63 3.59 20.51 6.55
N PRO A 64 4.30 21.37 7.31
CA PRO A 64 5.74 21.54 7.14
C PRO A 64 6.47 20.24 7.47
N PHE A 65 7.61 20.04 6.81
CA PHE A 65 8.52 18.96 7.18
C PHE A 65 9.07 19.19 8.59
N ILE A 66 9.01 18.15 9.42
CA ILE A 66 9.72 18.07 10.69
C ILE A 66 10.40 16.70 10.72
N ALA A 67 11.71 16.69 10.95
CA ALA A 67 12.47 15.45 11.07
C ALA A 67 11.93 14.62 12.26
N PRO A 68 11.87 13.28 12.13
CA PRO A 68 11.40 12.42 13.20
C PRO A 68 12.33 12.52 14.42
N GLY A 69 11.74 12.53 15.61
CA GLY A 69 12.45 12.33 16.87
C GLY A 69 12.89 10.88 17.07
N PRO A 70 13.66 10.59 18.14
CA PRO A 70 14.20 9.25 18.39
C PRO A 70 13.13 8.17 18.64
N ASP A 71 11.96 8.55 19.16
CA ASP A 71 10.87 7.63 19.49
C ASP A 71 9.78 7.58 18.39
N ASP A 72 9.91 8.42 17.36
CA ASP A 72 8.94 8.51 16.27
C ASP A 72 9.11 7.33 15.31
N GLN A 73 8.05 6.54 15.13
CA GLN A 73 8.09 5.35 14.30
C GLN A 73 8.18 5.70 12.82
N ARG A 74 9.19 5.14 12.16
CA ARG A 74 9.34 5.13 10.70
C ARG A 74 9.63 3.72 10.24
N GLY A 75 9.28 3.41 9.00
CA GLY A 75 9.41 2.07 8.48
C GLY A 75 9.45 2.00 6.97
N PRO A 76 8.96 0.89 6.39
CA PRO A 76 9.03 0.66 4.95
C PRO A 76 8.06 1.54 4.14
N ALA A 77 7.12 2.24 4.79
CA ALA A 77 6.10 3.04 4.11
C ALA A 77 5.60 4.22 4.95
N MET A 78 4.91 5.18 4.31
CA MET A 78 4.20 6.32 4.93
C MET A 78 5.04 7.34 5.72
N ASN A 79 6.37 7.18 5.74
CA ASN A 79 7.28 8.08 6.45
C ASN A 79 7.10 9.56 6.10
N THR A 80 6.96 9.88 4.82
CA THR A 80 6.74 11.25 4.35
C THR A 80 5.46 11.85 4.90
N LEU A 81 4.38 11.07 5.02
CA LEU A 81 3.12 11.54 5.59
C LEU A 81 3.30 11.93 7.05
N ALA A 82 3.99 11.10 7.85
CA ALA A 82 4.27 11.40 9.26
C ALA A 82 5.23 12.59 9.41
N ASN A 83 6.28 12.67 8.59
CA ASN A 83 7.23 13.78 8.60
C ASN A 83 6.61 15.12 8.20
N HIS A 84 5.48 15.10 7.50
CA HIS A 84 4.71 16.30 7.14
C HIS A 84 3.44 16.49 7.99
N GLY A 85 3.13 15.57 8.91
CA GLY A 85 1.98 15.69 9.82
C GLY A 85 0.62 15.33 9.20
N TYR A 86 0.59 14.69 8.02
CA TYR A 86 -0.66 14.15 7.43
C TYR A 86 -1.20 12.96 8.23
N ILE A 87 -0.30 12.24 8.91
CA ILE A 87 -0.61 11.32 10.01
C ILE A 87 0.18 11.77 11.26
N PRO A 88 -0.15 11.29 12.48
CA PRO A 88 0.61 11.64 13.66
C PRO A 88 2.13 11.48 13.48
N ARG A 89 2.89 12.51 13.88
CA ARG A 89 4.33 12.58 13.63
C ARG A 89 5.13 11.47 14.33
N ASN A 90 4.57 10.94 15.42
CA ASN A 90 5.09 9.77 16.12
C ASN A 90 4.97 8.44 15.34
N GLY A 91 4.32 8.45 14.16
CA GLY A 91 4.20 7.28 13.31
C GLY A 91 3.24 6.21 13.82
N VAL A 92 2.35 6.54 14.75
CA VAL A 92 1.25 5.66 15.19
C VAL A 92 -0.07 6.30 14.76
N ALA A 93 -0.83 5.61 13.93
CA ALA A 93 -2.00 6.18 13.27
C ALA A 93 -3.20 5.22 13.30
N SER A 94 -4.39 5.80 13.25
CA SER A 94 -5.65 5.07 13.10
C SER A 94 -5.96 4.72 11.65
N PHE A 95 -6.97 3.87 11.45
CA PHE A 95 -7.50 3.56 10.13
C PHE A 95 -7.93 4.82 9.36
N GLU A 96 -8.67 5.73 10.00
CA GLU A 96 -9.16 6.97 9.40
C GLU A 96 -8.01 7.90 9.03
N GLN A 97 -7.06 8.07 9.93
CA GLN A 97 -5.91 8.95 9.71
C GLN A 97 -5.09 8.50 8.49
N ILE A 98 -4.81 7.20 8.38
CA ILE A 98 -4.10 6.66 7.21
C ILE A 98 -4.92 6.85 5.94
N THR A 99 -6.21 6.52 5.97
CA THR A 99 -7.11 6.60 4.82
C THR A 99 -7.21 8.04 4.31
N VAL A 100 -7.46 9.01 5.21
CA VAL A 100 -7.53 10.43 4.87
C VAL A 100 -6.19 10.94 4.35
N ALA A 101 -5.07 10.57 4.99
CA ALA A 101 -3.75 11.05 4.60
C ALA A 101 -3.37 10.66 3.17
N VAL A 102 -3.64 9.43 2.74
CA VAL A 102 -3.29 9.02 1.37
C VAL A 102 -4.25 9.54 0.31
N MET A 103 -5.53 9.73 0.64
CA MET A 103 -6.46 10.45 -0.24
C MET A 103 -6.03 11.92 -0.37
N GLU A 104 -5.62 12.55 0.72
CA GLU A 104 -5.27 13.97 0.70
C GLU A 104 -3.93 14.22 0.02
N ALA A 105 -2.89 13.52 0.46
CA ALA A 105 -1.54 13.72 -0.03
C ALA A 105 -1.39 13.16 -1.44
N PHE A 106 -1.80 11.92 -1.72
CA PHE A 106 -1.51 11.24 -2.98
C PHE A 106 -2.70 11.16 -3.94
N ASN A 107 -3.88 11.62 -3.51
CA ASN A 107 -5.12 11.48 -4.25
C ASN A 107 -5.41 10.01 -4.59
N LEU A 108 -5.12 9.07 -3.70
CA LEU A 108 -5.66 7.72 -3.85
C LEU A 108 -7.18 7.77 -3.73
N ASP A 109 -7.89 6.96 -4.50
CA ASP A 109 -9.32 6.81 -4.28
C ASP A 109 -9.61 6.17 -2.92
N PHE A 110 -10.85 6.31 -2.44
CA PHE A 110 -11.25 5.77 -1.16
C PHE A 110 -11.00 4.26 -1.06
N THR A 111 -11.31 3.50 -2.11
CA THR A 111 -11.15 2.04 -2.12
C THR A 111 -9.69 1.65 -1.88
N MET A 112 -8.73 2.30 -2.55
CA MET A 112 -7.31 2.05 -2.37
C MET A 112 -6.82 2.51 -1.00
N GLY A 113 -7.19 3.73 -0.58
CA GLY A 113 -6.75 4.29 0.69
C GLY A 113 -7.25 3.47 1.89
N ALA A 114 -8.54 3.15 1.89
CA ALA A 114 -9.16 2.32 2.92
C ALA A 114 -8.59 0.89 2.91
N ASN A 115 -8.38 0.28 1.74
CA ASN A 115 -7.79 -1.06 1.67
C ASN A 115 -6.35 -1.09 2.21
N MET A 116 -5.56 -0.05 1.96
CA MET A 116 -4.22 0.08 2.53
C MET A 116 -4.28 0.17 4.06
N ALA A 117 -5.12 1.05 4.61
CA ALA A 117 -5.30 1.20 6.05
C ALA A 117 -5.83 -0.09 6.70
N ALA A 118 -6.81 -0.74 6.08
CA ALA A 118 -7.38 -2.00 6.55
C ALA A 118 -6.34 -3.13 6.58
N THR A 119 -5.50 -3.21 5.55
CA THR A 119 -4.42 -4.18 5.48
C THR A 119 -3.37 -3.93 6.56
N ASN A 120 -2.96 -2.68 6.78
CA ASN A 120 -2.04 -2.33 7.88
C ASN A 120 -2.61 -2.77 9.24
N MET A 121 -3.88 -2.44 9.49
CA MET A 121 -4.55 -2.70 10.75
C MET A 121 -4.69 -4.20 11.02
N LEU A 122 -5.23 -4.97 10.07
CA LEU A 122 -5.47 -6.41 10.25
C LEU A 122 -4.19 -7.24 10.35
N THR A 123 -3.14 -6.84 9.64
CA THR A 123 -1.92 -7.66 9.56
C THR A 123 -0.92 -7.36 10.67
N ARG A 124 -0.83 -6.08 11.09
CA ARG A 124 0.24 -5.56 11.95
C ARG A 124 -0.19 -4.47 12.93
N GLY A 125 -1.47 -4.11 12.94
CA GLY A 125 -2.04 -3.15 13.88
C GLY A 125 -2.75 -3.83 15.04
N ASN A 126 -3.46 -3.00 15.79
CA ASN A 126 -4.39 -3.41 16.82
C ASN A 126 -5.80 -2.90 16.47
N PRO A 127 -6.57 -3.68 15.67
CA PRO A 127 -7.96 -3.37 15.34
C PRO A 127 -8.91 -3.23 16.53
N PHE A 128 -8.55 -3.63 17.76
CA PHE A 128 -9.42 -3.39 18.92
C PHE A 128 -9.37 -1.93 19.37
N ILE A 129 -8.20 -1.30 19.32
CA ILE A 129 -8.00 0.11 19.74
C ILE A 129 -7.83 1.06 18.55
N ASP A 130 -7.90 0.55 17.32
CA ASP A 130 -7.72 1.29 16.08
C ASP A 130 -6.39 2.05 15.99
N LEU A 131 -5.28 1.34 16.24
CA LEU A 131 -3.94 1.90 16.09
C LEU A 131 -2.98 0.93 15.41
N VAL A 132 -2.14 1.47 14.53
CA VAL A 132 -1.01 0.76 13.92
C VAL A 132 0.24 1.64 13.89
N SER A 133 1.40 1.03 14.13
CA SER A 133 2.70 1.68 13.95
C SER A 133 3.14 1.55 12.49
N ILE A 134 3.52 2.66 11.86
CA ILE A 134 4.11 2.67 10.50
C ILE A 134 5.57 2.19 10.49
N GLY A 135 6.14 1.92 11.65
CA GLY A 135 7.48 1.41 11.86
C GLY A 135 7.46 0.08 12.60
N GLY A 136 8.28 0.02 13.64
CA GLY A 136 8.46 -1.15 14.49
C GLY A 136 7.52 -1.19 15.70
N VAL A 137 7.98 -1.84 16.76
CA VAL A 137 7.28 -1.93 18.05
C VAL A 137 7.09 -0.53 18.64
N SER A 138 5.87 -0.23 19.08
CA SER A 138 5.55 0.98 19.83
C SER A 138 4.72 0.63 21.07
N PRO A 139 5.01 1.22 22.24
CA PRO A 139 4.20 1.01 23.44
C PRO A 139 2.77 1.54 23.29
N LEU A 140 2.51 2.42 22.32
CA LEU A 140 1.17 2.92 22.00
C LEU A 140 0.29 1.90 21.28
N VAL A 141 0.90 0.83 20.75
CA VAL A 141 0.20 -0.26 20.06
C VAL A 141 0.47 -1.57 20.81
N PRO A 142 -0.21 -1.79 21.96
CA PRO A 142 -0.06 -3.03 22.72
C PRO A 142 -0.46 -4.24 21.88
N PRO A 143 -0.03 -5.45 22.28
CA PRO A 143 -0.48 -6.70 21.69
C PRO A 143 -2.00 -6.76 21.60
N LEU A 144 -2.50 -7.41 20.55
CA LEU A 144 -3.91 -7.73 20.46
C LEU A 144 -4.38 -8.47 21.73
N PRO A 145 -5.62 -8.23 22.21
CA PRO A 145 -6.21 -9.03 23.28
C PRO A 145 -6.04 -10.53 23.02
N GLY A 146 -5.64 -11.29 24.04
CA GLY A 146 -5.29 -12.71 23.94
C GLY A 146 -3.92 -12.99 23.29
N GLN A 147 -3.12 -11.95 23.01
CA GLN A 147 -1.84 -12.03 22.30
C GLN A 147 -1.96 -12.75 20.96
N ILE A 148 -3.03 -12.44 20.21
CA ILE A 148 -3.35 -13.07 18.93
C ILE A 148 -2.20 -12.95 17.93
N ASP A 149 -1.51 -11.80 17.93
CA ASP A 149 -0.35 -11.56 17.06
C ASP A 149 1.01 -11.72 17.76
N GLY A 150 1.04 -12.48 18.86
CA GLY A 150 2.21 -12.66 19.70
C GLY A 150 2.32 -11.60 20.80
N VAL A 151 3.46 -11.62 21.50
CA VAL A 151 3.73 -10.76 22.68
C VAL A 151 4.01 -9.29 22.33
N VAL A 152 4.20 -8.98 21.03
CA VAL A 152 4.36 -7.64 20.48
C VAL A 152 3.74 -7.59 19.08
N THR A 153 3.07 -6.49 18.73
CA THR A 153 2.49 -6.29 17.39
C THR A 153 3.56 -6.08 16.31
N GLY A 154 4.66 -5.43 16.66
CA GLY A 154 5.81 -5.22 15.78
C GLY A 154 5.63 -4.14 14.70
N GLY A 155 4.41 -3.62 14.50
CA GLY A 155 4.11 -2.61 13.47
C GLY A 155 4.31 -3.13 12.05
N ILE A 156 4.09 -2.27 11.05
CA ILE A 156 4.16 -2.70 9.66
C ILE A 156 5.56 -3.14 9.22
N ALA A 157 6.63 -2.79 9.96
CA ALA A 157 7.99 -3.22 9.69
C ALA A 157 8.27 -4.69 10.12
N LYS A 158 7.38 -5.32 10.89
CA LYS A 158 7.52 -6.75 11.22
C LYS A 158 7.33 -7.59 9.96
N HIS A 159 8.40 -8.29 9.57
CA HIS A 159 8.47 -9.13 8.38
C HIS A 159 7.34 -10.18 8.30
N GLY A 160 6.86 -10.48 7.09
CA GLY A 160 6.08 -11.69 6.77
C GLY A 160 4.57 -11.51 6.51
N ARG A 161 3.90 -10.45 6.98
CA ARG A 161 2.46 -10.20 6.68
C ARG A 161 2.15 -8.91 5.95
N PHE A 162 2.95 -7.87 6.16
CA PHE A 162 2.86 -6.63 5.39
C PHE A 162 4.19 -6.41 4.66
N GLU A 163 5.22 -6.08 5.43
CA GLU A 163 6.61 -6.05 4.98
C GLU A 163 7.06 -7.44 4.49
N GLY A 164 7.92 -7.46 3.49
CA GLY A 164 8.54 -8.67 2.98
C GLY A 164 9.60 -8.38 1.92
N ASP A 165 10.12 -9.46 1.35
CA ASP A 165 11.33 -9.45 0.54
C ASP A 165 11.18 -8.75 -0.82
N ALA A 166 12.28 -8.57 -1.54
CA ALA A 166 12.32 -7.88 -2.83
C ALA A 166 11.82 -6.43 -2.76
N SER A 167 12.17 -5.72 -1.69
CA SER A 167 11.90 -4.29 -1.56
C SER A 167 12.84 -3.46 -2.44
N MET A 168 12.40 -2.26 -2.87
CA MET A 168 13.22 -1.41 -3.77
C MET A 168 14.41 -0.78 -3.03
N THR A 169 14.19 -0.30 -1.80
CA THR A 169 15.17 0.50 -1.05
C THR A 169 15.42 0.02 0.38
N ARG A 170 14.88 -1.14 0.76
CA ARG A 170 15.04 -1.84 2.06
C ARG A 170 15.57 -3.23 1.76
N ALA A 171 16.48 -3.74 2.59
CA ALA A 171 16.99 -5.10 2.44
C ALA A 171 15.96 -6.13 2.95
N ASP A 172 16.06 -7.37 2.51
CA ASP A 172 15.27 -8.45 3.10
C ASP A 172 15.63 -8.67 4.58
N ALA A 173 14.64 -8.98 5.40
CA ALA A 173 14.82 -9.10 6.86
C ALA A 173 15.84 -10.18 7.27
N PHE A 174 16.03 -11.21 6.43
CA PHE A 174 16.98 -12.29 6.70
C PHE A 174 18.44 -11.86 6.48
N ILE A 175 18.70 -11.02 5.48
CA ILE A 175 20.07 -10.63 5.08
C ILE A 175 20.42 -9.19 5.46
N GLY A 176 19.50 -8.42 6.03
CA GLY A 176 19.76 -7.04 6.41
C GLY A 176 18.60 -6.33 7.10
N ASP A 177 18.57 -5.01 6.93
CA ASP A 177 17.59 -4.12 7.53
C ASP A 177 16.41 -3.87 6.57
N ASN A 178 15.25 -4.40 6.95
CA ASN A 178 13.98 -4.33 6.23
C ASN A 178 13.17 -3.06 6.50
N ARG A 179 13.67 -2.18 7.34
CA ARG A 179 12.98 -0.98 7.80
C ARG A 179 13.62 0.28 7.25
N ASP A 180 14.93 0.41 7.44
CA ASP A 180 15.64 1.66 7.15
C ASP A 180 16.11 1.72 5.69
N PHE A 181 16.26 2.95 5.20
CA PHE A 181 16.66 3.20 3.81
C PHE A 181 18.08 2.72 3.54
N GLN A 182 18.27 2.01 2.42
CA GLN A 182 19.55 1.44 1.99
C GLN A 182 20.10 2.22 0.79
N ASP A 183 21.22 2.92 0.99
CA ASP A 183 21.87 3.71 -0.07
C ASP A 183 22.23 2.86 -1.29
N LEU A 184 22.77 1.65 -1.07
CA LEU A 184 23.18 0.77 -2.16
C LEU A 184 21.99 0.34 -3.05
N LEU A 185 20.87 -0.05 -2.45
CA LEU A 185 19.69 -0.46 -3.21
C LEU A 185 19.12 0.72 -4.01
N TYR A 186 19.11 1.92 -3.43
CA TYR A 186 18.70 3.12 -4.14
C TYR A 186 19.65 3.49 -5.28
N ASP A 187 20.97 3.36 -5.09
CA ASP A 187 21.93 3.59 -6.16
C ASP A 187 21.74 2.59 -7.32
N LEU A 188 21.39 1.34 -7.01
CA LEU A 188 21.05 0.36 -8.04
C LEU A 188 19.74 0.71 -8.79
N ASP A 189 18.73 1.24 -8.09
CA ASP A 189 17.51 1.77 -8.74
C ASP A 189 17.84 2.93 -9.69
N LEU A 190 18.75 3.82 -9.29
CA LEU A 190 19.24 4.91 -10.14
C LEU A 190 20.01 4.40 -11.37
N LEU A 191 20.71 3.26 -11.26
CA LEU A 191 21.33 2.62 -12.43
C LEU A 191 20.28 2.11 -13.43
N GLN A 192 19.14 1.61 -12.94
CA GLN A 192 18.04 1.19 -13.82
C GLN A 192 17.41 2.41 -14.50
N LEU A 193 17.22 3.50 -13.75
CA LEU A 193 16.77 4.77 -14.31
C LEU A 193 17.71 5.28 -15.41
N GLY A 194 19.03 5.28 -15.17
CA GLY A 194 20.00 5.73 -16.17
C GLY A 194 20.07 4.87 -17.44
N LYS A 195 19.59 3.62 -17.38
CA LYS A 195 19.56 2.69 -18.53
C LYS A 195 18.27 2.78 -19.33
N PHE A 196 17.14 2.92 -18.65
CA PHE A 196 15.82 2.72 -19.24
C PHE A 196 14.90 3.94 -19.11
N GLY A 197 15.28 4.94 -18.32
CA GLY A 197 14.49 6.12 -18.07
C GLY A 197 14.37 7.02 -19.28
N ASP A 198 13.23 7.71 -19.37
CA ASP A 198 12.97 8.69 -20.40
C ASP A 198 13.68 10.02 -20.08
N ASP A 199 13.93 10.81 -21.11
CA ASP A 199 14.38 12.18 -20.97
C ASP A 199 13.27 13.05 -20.39
N GLY A 200 13.65 13.98 -19.51
CA GLY A 200 12.75 14.89 -18.85
C GLY A 200 13.25 16.34 -18.91
N PRO A 201 12.48 17.28 -18.35
CA PRO A 201 12.86 18.69 -18.28
C PRO A 201 14.23 18.93 -17.59
N ASP A 202 14.64 18.01 -16.72
CA ASP A 202 15.89 18.09 -15.96
C ASP A 202 17.07 17.37 -16.61
N GLY A 203 16.88 16.79 -17.80
CA GLY A 203 17.93 16.14 -18.57
C GLY A 203 17.61 14.71 -19.00
N PRO A 204 18.59 14.02 -19.60
CA PRO A 204 18.40 12.67 -20.10
C PRO A 204 18.21 11.65 -18.97
N SER A 205 17.36 10.64 -19.21
CA SER A 205 17.09 9.55 -18.26
C SER A 205 16.76 10.01 -16.84
N THR A 206 15.87 11.00 -16.72
CA THR A 206 15.43 11.56 -15.42
C THR A 206 14.02 11.14 -15.04
N VAL A 207 13.29 10.51 -15.96
CA VAL A 207 11.89 10.12 -15.78
C VAL A 207 11.78 8.59 -15.73
N PHE A 208 11.27 8.07 -14.62
CA PHE A 208 10.94 6.66 -14.52
C PHE A 208 9.78 6.32 -15.46
N ASN A 209 9.91 5.20 -16.17
CA ASN A 209 8.86 4.62 -17.01
C ASN A 209 8.66 3.14 -16.63
N VAL A 210 7.76 2.44 -17.32
CA VAL A 210 7.46 1.02 -17.02
C VAL A 210 8.70 0.13 -17.17
N GLU A 211 9.56 0.37 -18.18
CA GLU A 211 10.78 -0.41 -18.39
C GLU A 211 11.78 -0.24 -17.24
N THR A 212 11.89 0.98 -16.72
CA THR A 212 12.71 1.25 -15.52
C THR A 212 12.23 0.43 -14.33
N LEU A 213 10.91 0.39 -14.09
CA LEU A 213 10.31 -0.38 -13.00
C LEU A 213 10.53 -1.90 -13.19
N ILE A 214 10.44 -2.40 -14.43
CA ILE A 214 10.75 -3.80 -14.74
C ILE A 214 12.20 -4.11 -14.38
N GLY A 215 13.14 -3.26 -14.80
CA GLY A 215 14.56 -3.40 -14.50
C GLY A 215 14.85 -3.42 -13.00
N MET A 216 14.29 -2.48 -12.25
CA MET A 216 14.40 -2.41 -10.78
C MET A 216 13.90 -3.69 -10.12
N LYS A 217 12.67 -4.12 -10.44
CA LYS A 217 12.06 -5.26 -9.74
C LYS A 217 12.75 -6.57 -10.07
N LYS A 218 13.10 -6.78 -11.34
CA LYS A 218 13.85 -7.96 -11.76
C LYS A 218 15.18 -8.03 -11.02
N GLN A 219 15.87 -6.90 -10.89
CA GLN A 219 17.11 -6.82 -10.14
C GLN A 219 16.91 -7.14 -8.65
N ASN A 220 15.91 -6.55 -7.97
CA ASN A 220 15.65 -6.85 -6.56
C ASN A 220 15.37 -8.36 -6.36
N ILE A 221 14.42 -8.93 -7.11
CA ILE A 221 14.06 -10.35 -6.99
C ILE A 221 15.28 -11.24 -7.23
N MET A 222 16.07 -10.99 -8.27
CA MET A 222 17.23 -11.84 -8.58
C MET A 222 18.32 -11.77 -7.51
N MET A 223 18.61 -10.59 -6.97
CA MET A 223 19.63 -10.42 -5.93
C MET A 223 19.17 -11.06 -4.63
N ASP A 224 17.95 -10.78 -4.22
CA ASP A 224 17.38 -11.22 -2.95
C ASP A 224 17.16 -12.73 -2.97
N GLN A 225 16.58 -13.29 -4.03
CA GLN A 225 16.44 -14.75 -4.18
C GLN A 225 17.80 -15.47 -4.13
N ALA A 226 18.87 -14.87 -4.66
CA ALA A 226 20.20 -15.49 -4.65
C ALA A 226 20.90 -15.39 -3.28
N ALA A 227 20.64 -14.34 -2.51
CA ALA A 227 21.32 -14.06 -1.25
C ALA A 227 20.54 -14.54 -0.02
N ASN A 228 19.21 -14.58 -0.10
CA ASN A 228 18.31 -14.88 1.01
C ASN A 228 17.80 -16.33 0.92
N PRO A 229 18.33 -17.29 1.72
CA PRO A 229 17.82 -18.66 1.76
C PRO A 229 16.36 -18.75 2.27
N MET A 230 15.85 -17.71 2.94
CA MET A 230 14.47 -17.60 3.41
C MET A 230 13.60 -16.71 2.51
N PHE A 231 14.05 -16.41 1.28
CA PHE A 231 13.36 -15.52 0.36
C PHE A 231 11.89 -15.92 0.16
N GLU A 232 10.97 -15.00 0.43
CA GLU A 232 9.53 -15.19 0.22
C GLU A 232 8.95 -14.11 -0.70
N PHE A 233 8.38 -14.56 -1.82
CA PHE A 233 7.67 -13.71 -2.77
C PHE A 233 6.28 -14.28 -3.08
N ALA A 234 5.56 -14.64 -2.01
CA ALA A 234 4.19 -15.13 -2.04
C ALA A 234 3.21 -14.11 -2.67
N ALA A 235 2.02 -14.55 -3.07
CA ALA A 235 1.10 -13.75 -3.90
C ALA A 235 0.73 -12.40 -3.24
N ARG A 236 0.51 -12.39 -1.92
CA ARG A 236 0.30 -11.19 -1.09
C ARG A 236 1.48 -10.22 -1.22
N ARG A 237 2.69 -10.71 -0.96
CA ARG A 237 3.90 -9.89 -0.96
C ARG A 237 4.19 -9.36 -2.36
N MET A 238 4.10 -10.24 -3.36
CA MET A 238 4.27 -9.91 -4.77
C MET A 238 3.29 -8.82 -5.21
N ASN A 239 2.01 -8.93 -4.85
CA ASN A 239 1.01 -7.90 -5.16
C ASN A 239 1.36 -6.54 -4.55
N GLY A 240 1.72 -6.52 -3.25
CA GLY A 240 2.17 -5.30 -2.58
C GLY A 240 3.44 -4.71 -3.21
N ALA A 241 4.43 -5.55 -3.52
CA ALA A 241 5.71 -5.14 -4.10
C ALA A 241 5.53 -4.47 -5.47
N TYR A 242 4.68 -5.01 -6.34
CA TYR A 242 4.40 -4.38 -7.64
C TYR A 242 3.52 -3.14 -7.51
N LEU A 243 2.49 -3.16 -6.66
CA LEU A 243 1.65 -1.97 -6.42
C LEU A 243 2.46 -0.80 -5.88
N GLN A 244 3.44 -1.04 -5.00
CA GLN A 244 4.35 0.01 -4.51
C GLN A 244 5.14 0.69 -5.64
N MET A 245 5.53 -0.05 -6.69
CA MET A 245 6.20 0.54 -7.85
C MET A 245 5.25 1.44 -8.66
N VAL A 246 4.01 0.98 -8.85
CA VAL A 246 3.01 1.67 -9.67
C VAL A 246 2.39 2.85 -8.93
N GLN A 247 2.24 2.79 -7.61
CA GLN A 247 1.86 3.96 -6.81
C GLN A 247 2.95 5.04 -6.89
N GLY A 248 4.20 4.62 -7.07
CA GLY A 248 5.27 5.54 -7.37
C GLY A 248 5.08 6.31 -8.68
N LEU A 249 4.32 5.73 -9.60
CA LEU A 249 4.11 6.16 -10.97
C LEU A 249 3.02 7.27 -11.09
N ASN A 250 1.94 7.23 -10.32
CA ASN A 250 0.73 8.00 -10.64
C ASN A 250 0.66 9.47 -10.17
N LEU A 251 1.76 10.05 -9.70
CA LEU A 251 1.78 11.39 -9.13
C LEU A 251 2.37 12.34 -10.21
N ARG A 252 1.86 13.55 -10.45
CA ARG A 252 2.43 14.46 -11.47
C ARG A 252 3.24 15.56 -10.79
N HIS A 253 4.41 15.90 -11.34
CA HIS A 253 4.95 17.25 -11.16
C HIS A 253 4.29 18.15 -12.22
N HIS A 254 3.33 18.98 -11.82
CA HIS A 254 2.80 20.01 -12.72
C HIS A 254 3.63 21.28 -12.52
N GLN A 255 4.44 21.67 -13.51
CA GLN A 255 4.78 23.08 -13.67
C GLN A 255 3.59 23.73 -14.38
N ALA A 256 3.10 24.86 -13.84
CA ALA A 256 1.85 25.49 -14.26
C ALA A 256 1.86 26.07 -15.71
N SER A 257 2.97 25.93 -16.45
CA SER A 257 3.19 26.67 -17.70
C SER A 257 3.25 25.82 -18.98
N ASP A 258 3.16 24.49 -18.95
CA ASP A 258 3.35 23.69 -20.17
C ASP A 258 2.19 22.73 -20.47
N SER A 259 1.29 23.20 -21.34
CA SER A 259 0.11 22.47 -21.84
C SER A 259 0.41 21.57 -23.05
N SER A 260 1.66 21.38 -23.44
CA SER A 260 2.00 20.73 -24.73
C SER A 260 2.43 19.25 -24.64
N TYR A 261 2.60 18.69 -23.44
CA TYR A 261 2.90 17.25 -23.24
C TYR A 261 1.65 16.43 -22.89
N HIS A 262 0.73 16.32 -23.85
CA HIS A 262 -0.49 15.50 -23.76
C HIS A 262 -0.31 14.04 -24.24
N ARG A 263 0.89 13.48 -24.09
CA ARG A 263 1.06 12.01 -24.19
C ARG A 263 0.86 11.44 -22.80
N LEU A 264 0.36 10.21 -22.69
CA LEU A 264 0.31 9.40 -21.47
C LEU A 264 1.75 9.11 -21.01
N VAL A 265 2.49 10.16 -20.64
CA VAL A 265 3.81 10.13 -20.03
C VAL A 265 3.49 10.13 -18.55
N ILE A 266 3.54 8.94 -17.99
CA ILE A 266 3.48 8.78 -16.56
C ILE A 266 4.86 9.26 -16.09
N SER A 267 4.94 10.41 -15.42
CA SER A 267 6.18 10.98 -14.88
C SER A 267 6.05 11.03 -13.36
N LEU A 268 6.92 10.30 -12.64
CA LEU A 268 6.59 9.57 -11.40
C LEU A 268 7.32 10.08 -10.12
N PRO A 269 6.73 10.91 -9.26
CA PRO A 269 7.33 11.28 -8.00
C PRO A 269 6.86 10.35 -6.88
N LEU A 270 7.46 9.16 -6.86
CA LEU A 270 7.91 8.54 -5.62
C LEU A 270 9.41 8.18 -5.72
N CYS A 271 9.94 7.97 -6.93
CA CYS A 271 11.37 7.80 -7.17
C CYS A 271 12.11 9.09 -7.59
N VAL A 272 11.39 10.19 -7.79
CA VAL A 272 11.96 11.39 -8.38
C VAL A 272 12.56 12.33 -7.31
N SER A 273 13.89 12.28 -7.20
CA SER A 273 14.68 13.46 -6.83
C SER A 273 14.92 14.29 -8.10
N LEU A 274 14.02 15.21 -8.44
CA LEU A 274 14.39 16.31 -9.36
C LEU A 274 15.28 17.27 -8.59
N LYS A 275 16.58 17.01 -8.70
CA LYS A 275 17.68 17.95 -8.88
C LYS A 275 18.98 17.15 -8.83
N PHE A 276 19.35 16.55 -9.95
CA PHE A 276 20.60 15.80 -10.14
C PHE A 276 21.90 16.64 -9.99
N LYS A 277 21.82 17.89 -9.49
CA LYS A 277 22.98 18.72 -9.13
C LYS A 277 23.00 19.22 -7.69
N GLU A 278 21.96 19.01 -6.89
CA GLU A 278 22.00 19.34 -5.46
C GLU A 278 21.49 18.15 -4.65
N LYS A 279 22.40 17.52 -3.90
CA LYS A 279 22.15 16.44 -2.93
C LYS A 279 21.23 16.86 -1.75
N LYS A 280 20.28 17.79 -1.94
CA LYS A 280 19.58 18.49 -0.84
C LYS A 280 18.06 18.70 -1.02
N THR A 281 17.41 18.27 -2.10
CA THR A 281 15.96 18.52 -2.28
C THR A 281 15.14 17.26 -2.57
N GLY A 282 14.28 16.86 -1.63
CA GLY A 282 12.97 16.28 -1.97
C GLY A 282 12.83 14.78 -2.28
N SER A 283 13.70 13.89 -1.78
CA SER A 283 13.53 12.44 -2.03
C SER A 283 12.48 11.82 -1.10
N PHE A 284 11.46 11.15 -1.64
CA PHE A 284 10.54 10.34 -0.81
C PHE A 284 11.25 9.17 -0.12
N PHE A 285 12.21 8.53 -0.80
CA PHE A 285 12.90 7.36 -0.24
C PHE A 285 14.00 7.74 0.75
N ARG A 286 14.90 8.65 0.35
CA ARG A 286 16.09 9.01 1.14
C ARG A 286 15.76 10.07 2.20
N ASN A 287 15.05 11.12 1.82
CA ASN A 287 14.79 12.26 2.72
C ASN A 287 13.42 12.16 3.39
N GLN A 288 12.53 11.29 2.90
CA GLN A 288 11.18 11.12 3.41
C GLN A 288 10.43 12.46 3.48
N THR A 289 10.59 13.24 2.42
CA THR A 289 10.02 14.58 2.20
C THR A 289 9.36 14.62 0.83
N PHE A 290 8.31 15.42 0.67
CA PHE A 290 7.84 15.74 -0.68
C PHE A 290 8.90 16.58 -1.45
N PRO A 291 9.01 16.41 -2.77
CA PRO A 291 9.74 17.32 -3.64
C PRO A 291 9.26 18.77 -3.51
N GLN A 292 10.14 19.72 -3.82
CA GLN A 292 9.73 21.13 -3.90
C GLN A 292 8.71 21.32 -5.03
N ASN A 293 7.68 22.14 -4.80
CA ASN A 293 6.58 22.38 -5.75
C ASN A 293 5.89 21.07 -6.19
N TRP A 294 5.74 20.13 -5.26
CA TRP A 294 5.01 18.90 -5.52
C TRP A 294 3.50 19.15 -5.47
N PHE A 295 2.78 18.47 -6.35
CA PHE A 295 1.33 18.48 -6.40
C PHE A 295 0.84 17.05 -6.37
N ARG A 296 -0.25 16.80 -5.65
CA ARG A 296 -0.94 15.51 -5.73
C ARG A 296 -1.50 15.28 -7.13
N ALA A 297 -1.86 14.04 -7.47
CA ALA A 297 -2.47 13.75 -8.77
C ALA A 297 -3.73 14.62 -9.00
N ALA A 298 -3.99 15.01 -10.25
CA ALA A 298 -5.12 15.89 -10.60
C ALA A 298 -6.49 15.19 -10.55
N SER A 299 -6.50 13.87 -10.38
CA SER A 299 -7.71 13.05 -10.25
C SER A 299 -7.40 11.83 -9.40
N PRO A 300 -8.40 11.23 -8.73
CA PRO A 300 -8.18 10.07 -7.88
C PRO A 300 -7.51 8.92 -8.63
N VAL A 301 -6.43 8.39 -8.05
CA VAL A 301 -5.72 7.21 -8.51
C VAL A 301 -6.48 5.99 -8.05
N THR A 302 -6.97 5.20 -9.01
CA THR A 302 -7.82 4.04 -8.73
C THR A 302 -7.06 2.72 -8.86
N GLY A 303 -7.64 1.65 -8.30
CA GLY A 303 -7.16 0.29 -8.48
C GLY A 303 -7.09 -0.14 -9.96
N ALA A 304 -7.96 0.39 -10.81
CA ALA A 304 -7.94 0.11 -12.25
C ALA A 304 -6.73 0.76 -12.95
N ASN A 305 -6.40 2.01 -12.58
CA ASN A 305 -5.23 2.71 -13.13
C ASN A 305 -3.93 1.99 -12.77
N THR A 306 -3.82 1.57 -11.50
CA THR A 306 -2.62 0.92 -10.99
C THR A 306 -2.52 -0.55 -11.43
N GLY A 307 -3.63 -1.28 -11.43
CA GLY A 307 -3.68 -2.69 -11.83
C GLY A 307 -3.26 -2.95 -13.28
N ALA A 308 -3.61 -2.05 -14.21
CA ALA A 308 -3.22 -2.19 -15.61
C ALA A 308 -1.69 -2.15 -15.83
N ILE A 309 -1.00 -1.31 -15.06
CA ILE A 309 0.45 -1.14 -15.16
C ILE A 309 1.15 -2.24 -14.38
N GLN A 310 0.61 -2.61 -13.22
CA GLN A 310 1.05 -3.80 -12.47
C GLN A 310 1.03 -5.04 -13.38
N ALA A 311 -0.04 -5.27 -14.13
CA ALA A 311 -0.15 -6.39 -15.06
C ALA A 311 0.93 -6.38 -16.14
N GLN A 312 1.31 -5.20 -16.66
CA GLN A 312 2.41 -5.07 -17.63
C GLN A 312 3.77 -5.45 -17.01
N ILE A 313 4.06 -4.95 -15.80
CA ILE A 313 5.31 -5.28 -15.10
C ILE A 313 5.38 -6.78 -14.79
N MET A 314 4.29 -7.37 -14.28
CA MET A 314 4.22 -8.80 -13.98
C MET A 314 4.36 -9.67 -15.25
N ALA A 315 3.78 -9.25 -16.38
CA ALA A 315 3.94 -9.99 -17.63
C ALA A 315 5.39 -10.00 -18.14
N ALA A 316 6.17 -8.96 -17.84
CA ALA A 316 7.59 -8.86 -18.20
C ALA A 316 8.53 -9.60 -17.23
N ILE A 317 8.05 -9.94 -16.02
CA ILE A 317 8.83 -10.62 -14.98
C ILE A 317 8.14 -11.96 -14.65
N PRO A 318 8.52 -13.07 -15.33
CA PRO A 318 7.82 -14.34 -15.22
C PRO A 318 8.15 -15.11 -13.93
N THR A 319 8.10 -14.44 -12.78
CA THR A 319 8.25 -15.06 -11.45
C THR A 319 6.87 -15.44 -10.93
N GLN A 320 6.66 -16.72 -10.65
CA GLN A 320 5.43 -17.20 -9.98
C GLN A 320 5.52 -16.92 -8.47
N PRO A 321 4.40 -16.71 -7.76
CA PRO A 321 4.41 -16.68 -6.29
C PRO A 321 5.12 -17.90 -5.71
N GLY A 322 5.92 -17.70 -4.67
CA GLY A 322 6.74 -18.77 -4.12
C GLY A 322 7.78 -18.30 -3.12
N ARG A 323 8.69 -19.21 -2.77
CA ARG A 323 9.77 -18.98 -1.79
C ARG A 323 10.96 -19.88 -2.05
N ASN A 324 12.11 -19.54 -1.49
CA ASN A 324 13.22 -20.46 -1.39
C ASN A 324 12.91 -21.58 -0.38
N ASN A 325 13.26 -22.81 -0.75
CA ASN A 325 13.25 -23.95 0.17
C ASN A 325 14.53 -23.99 1.01
N ASP A 326 14.67 -24.98 1.90
CA ASP A 326 15.84 -25.15 2.78
C ASP A 326 17.19 -25.29 2.05
N GLN A 327 17.17 -25.49 0.73
CA GLN A 327 18.36 -25.57 -0.13
C GLN A 327 18.63 -24.27 -0.90
N GLY A 328 17.85 -23.20 -0.66
CA GLY A 328 17.94 -21.94 -1.39
C GLY A 328 17.37 -22.01 -2.82
N ILE A 329 16.57 -23.04 -3.14
CA ILE A 329 15.96 -23.19 -4.46
C ILE A 329 14.55 -22.62 -4.42
N TYR A 330 14.23 -21.73 -5.36
CA TYR A 330 12.90 -21.13 -5.47
C TYR A 330 11.87 -22.16 -5.92
N VAL A 331 10.83 -22.34 -5.10
CA VAL A 331 9.70 -23.23 -5.34
C VAL A 331 8.44 -22.40 -5.39
N ALA A 332 7.66 -22.58 -6.45
CA ALA A 332 6.38 -21.92 -6.60
C ALA A 332 5.37 -22.43 -5.55
N ASP A 333 4.58 -21.52 -5.00
CA ASP A 333 3.48 -21.86 -4.12
C ASP A 333 2.34 -22.54 -4.90
N PRO A 334 1.61 -23.46 -4.26
CA PRO A 334 0.44 -24.06 -4.88
C PRO A 334 -0.64 -23.00 -5.16
N LEU A 335 -1.37 -23.17 -6.25
CA LEU A 335 -2.52 -22.32 -6.56
C LEU A 335 -3.61 -22.49 -5.48
N PRO A 336 -4.31 -21.40 -5.11
CA PRO A 336 -5.42 -21.48 -4.17
C PRO A 336 -6.62 -22.21 -4.81
N PRO A 337 -7.61 -22.64 -4.01
CA PRO A 337 -8.83 -23.23 -4.54
C PRO A 337 -9.61 -22.20 -5.39
N ALA A 338 -10.41 -22.70 -6.34
CA ALA A 338 -11.39 -21.87 -7.03
C ALA A 338 -12.43 -21.31 -6.02
N PRO A 339 -12.91 -20.06 -6.19
CA PRO A 339 -12.64 -19.15 -7.31
C PRO A 339 -11.38 -18.27 -7.14
N PHE A 340 -10.59 -18.44 -6.08
CA PHE A 340 -9.47 -17.55 -5.75
C PHE A 340 -8.27 -17.65 -6.70
N ASN A 341 -8.20 -18.69 -7.53
CA ASN A 341 -7.21 -18.83 -8.59
C ASN A 341 -7.62 -18.18 -9.93
N SER A 342 -8.74 -17.45 -9.97
CA SER A 342 -9.29 -16.85 -11.20
C SER A 342 -8.50 -15.66 -11.73
N SER A 343 -7.76 -14.97 -10.86
CA SER A 343 -6.88 -13.86 -11.21
C SER A 343 -5.79 -13.70 -10.16
N PHE A 344 -4.67 -13.08 -10.52
CA PHE A 344 -3.58 -12.82 -9.58
C PHE A 344 -4.02 -11.97 -8.38
N GLY A 345 -4.83 -10.93 -8.61
CA GLY A 345 -5.35 -10.09 -7.53
C GLY A 345 -6.25 -10.87 -6.55
N CYS A 346 -7.04 -11.83 -7.05
CA CYS A 346 -7.84 -12.69 -6.18
C CYS A 346 -6.98 -13.71 -5.41
N PHE A 347 -5.91 -14.21 -6.02
CA PHE A 347 -4.93 -15.05 -5.32
C PHE A 347 -4.25 -14.24 -4.20
N ALA A 348 -3.79 -13.03 -4.48
CA ALA A 348 -3.19 -12.16 -3.47
C ALA A 348 -4.15 -11.85 -2.31
N TYR A 349 -5.45 -11.67 -2.58
CA TYR A 349 -6.48 -11.50 -1.55
C TYR A 349 -6.65 -12.76 -0.68
N TYR A 350 -6.70 -13.94 -1.30
CA TYR A 350 -6.75 -15.21 -0.56
C TYR A 350 -5.52 -15.41 0.32
N ASP A 351 -4.33 -15.17 -0.23
CA ASP A 351 -3.05 -15.30 0.49
C ASP A 351 -2.96 -14.28 1.63
N GLN A 352 -3.50 -13.07 1.47
CA GLN A 352 -3.60 -12.09 2.54
C GLN A 352 -4.49 -12.60 3.69
N ALA A 353 -5.63 -13.21 3.41
CA ALA A 353 -6.51 -13.77 4.44
C ALA A 353 -5.91 -15.03 5.09
N ALA A 354 -5.17 -15.84 4.33
CA ALA A 354 -4.42 -17.01 4.82
C ALA A 354 -3.27 -16.64 5.75
N ASN A 355 -2.78 -15.41 5.67
CA ASN A 355 -1.71 -14.90 6.53
C ASN A 355 -2.20 -13.96 7.63
N THR A 356 -3.52 -13.71 7.72
CA THR A 356 -4.12 -12.91 8.80
C THR A 356 -4.69 -13.83 9.87
N PRO A 357 -4.43 -13.63 11.18
CA PRO A 357 -4.82 -14.59 12.22
C PRO A 357 -6.31 -14.92 12.21
N GLY A 358 -6.64 -16.19 11.97
CA GLY A 358 -8.02 -16.66 11.87
C GLY A 358 -8.80 -16.55 13.17
N VAL A 359 -8.11 -16.55 14.31
CA VAL A 359 -8.74 -16.34 15.63
C VAL A 359 -9.43 -14.97 15.76
N LEU A 360 -9.09 -14.00 14.91
CA LEU A 360 -9.77 -12.70 14.86
C LEU A 360 -11.27 -12.82 14.58
N VAL A 361 -11.70 -13.88 13.86
CA VAL A 361 -13.13 -14.08 13.53
C VAL A 361 -13.98 -14.47 14.74
N ASN A 362 -13.33 -14.96 15.81
CA ASN A 362 -13.98 -15.40 17.05
C ASN A 362 -14.02 -14.31 18.12
N THR A 363 -13.50 -13.12 17.81
CA THR A 363 -13.61 -11.96 18.70
C THR A 363 -15.07 -11.53 18.86
N THR A 364 -15.37 -10.70 19.86
CA THR A 364 -16.73 -10.23 20.16
C THR A 364 -16.75 -8.70 20.29
N GLY A 365 -17.94 -8.11 20.26
CA GLY A 365 -18.13 -6.68 20.52
C GLY A 365 -17.41 -5.79 19.50
N ILE A 366 -16.83 -4.68 19.97
CA ILE A 366 -16.09 -3.70 19.17
C ILE A 366 -14.97 -4.38 18.38
N PHE A 367 -14.28 -5.36 18.97
CA PHE A 367 -13.20 -6.04 18.27
C PHE A 367 -13.74 -6.80 17.03
N GLN A 368 -14.84 -7.53 17.20
CA GLN A 368 -15.47 -8.25 16.09
C GLN A 368 -15.97 -7.30 15.01
N ASP A 369 -16.63 -6.21 15.41
CA ASP A 369 -17.17 -5.21 14.49
C ASP A 369 -16.06 -4.59 13.62
N ASN A 370 -14.93 -4.25 14.24
CA ASN A 370 -13.78 -3.69 13.54
C ASN A 370 -13.16 -4.70 12.57
N VAL A 371 -12.97 -5.96 13.00
CA VAL A 371 -12.43 -7.02 12.14
C VAL A 371 -13.34 -7.24 10.92
N GLN A 372 -14.66 -7.28 11.11
CA GLN A 372 -15.63 -7.45 10.02
C GLN A 372 -15.62 -6.27 9.04
N LEU A 373 -15.56 -5.03 9.55
CA LEU A 373 -15.47 -3.84 8.72
C LEU A 373 -14.20 -3.86 7.85
N LEU A 374 -13.04 -4.11 8.46
CA LEU A 374 -11.76 -4.12 7.77
C LEU A 374 -11.69 -5.25 6.73
N ALA A 375 -12.18 -6.44 7.05
CA ALA A 375 -12.27 -7.55 6.10
C ALA A 375 -13.23 -7.24 4.93
N GLY A 376 -14.33 -6.54 5.21
CA GLY A 376 -15.26 -6.04 4.19
C GLY A 376 -14.63 -5.05 3.22
N ILE A 377 -13.82 -4.12 3.72
CA ILE A 377 -13.05 -3.17 2.90
C ILE A 377 -12.05 -3.92 2.01
N GLN A 378 -11.32 -4.90 2.56
CA GLN A 378 -10.41 -5.72 1.76
C GLN A 378 -11.13 -6.49 0.66
N PHE A 379 -12.30 -7.06 0.96
CA PHE A 379 -13.14 -7.71 -0.04
C PHE A 379 -13.62 -6.73 -1.12
N GLN A 380 -14.03 -5.51 -0.74
CA GLN A 380 -14.47 -4.50 -1.71
C GLN A 380 -13.37 -4.18 -2.73
N ALA A 381 -12.12 -4.05 -2.28
CA ALA A 381 -10.98 -3.85 -3.17
C ALA A 381 -10.71 -5.11 -4.03
N ALA A 382 -10.79 -6.30 -3.43
CA ALA A 382 -10.57 -7.56 -4.12
C ALA A 382 -11.64 -7.84 -5.21
N ALA A 383 -12.90 -7.47 -4.97
CA ALA A 383 -14.04 -7.70 -5.86
C ALA A 383 -13.95 -6.98 -7.21
N ALA A 384 -13.05 -6.00 -7.34
CA ALA A 384 -12.71 -5.39 -8.63
C ALA A 384 -11.91 -6.35 -9.54
N ASN A 385 -11.33 -7.42 -8.99
CA ASN A 385 -10.56 -8.40 -9.75
C ASN A 385 -11.49 -9.44 -10.39
N PRO A 386 -11.22 -9.85 -11.65
CA PRO A 386 -12.01 -10.87 -12.33
C PRO A 386 -12.11 -12.16 -11.49
N GLY A 387 -13.35 -12.66 -11.35
CA GLY A 387 -13.64 -13.91 -10.66
C GLY A 387 -13.60 -13.86 -9.13
N CYS A 388 -13.24 -12.72 -8.53
CA CYS A 388 -13.17 -12.57 -7.07
C CYS A 388 -14.53 -12.17 -6.48
N THR A 389 -15.46 -13.12 -6.35
CA THR A 389 -16.86 -12.83 -5.96
C THR A 389 -17.21 -13.21 -4.53
N GLN A 390 -16.30 -13.86 -3.80
CA GLN A 390 -16.56 -14.38 -2.46
C GLN A 390 -15.72 -13.64 -1.42
N PRO A 391 -16.33 -13.06 -0.37
CA PRO A 391 -15.58 -12.55 0.76
C PRO A 391 -14.93 -13.71 1.50
N ILE A 392 -13.72 -13.48 1.99
CA ILE A 392 -13.04 -14.39 2.91
C ILE A 392 -12.68 -13.65 4.18
N LEU A 393 -13.01 -14.24 5.32
CA LEU A 393 -12.54 -13.78 6.62
C LEU A 393 -11.11 -14.31 6.86
N PRO A 394 -10.31 -13.68 7.74
CA PRO A 394 -9.03 -14.21 8.15
C PRO A 394 -9.10 -15.69 8.56
N PHE A 395 -8.12 -16.49 8.15
CA PHE A 395 -8.04 -17.93 8.50
C PHE A 395 -6.60 -18.42 8.73
N GLY A 396 -5.65 -17.50 8.85
CA GLY A 396 -4.24 -17.79 9.04
C GLY A 396 -3.83 -18.15 10.47
N PRO A 397 -2.56 -18.53 10.67
CA PRO A 397 -2.02 -18.85 11.98
C PRO A 397 -1.99 -17.63 12.91
N ALA A 398 -2.19 -17.87 14.21
CA ALA A 398 -1.93 -16.89 15.26
C ALA A 398 -0.47 -16.95 15.72
N ARG A 399 0.03 -15.89 16.36
CA ARG A 399 1.35 -15.83 17.03
C ARG A 399 2.55 -16.08 16.09
N VAL A 400 2.49 -15.52 14.89
CA VAL A 400 3.59 -15.57 13.89
C VAL A 400 4.25 -14.20 13.79
#